data_AF-A0A1B9JUR3-F1
#
_entry.id   AF-A0A1B9JUR3-F1
#
_cell.length_a   1.000
_cell.length_b   1.000
_cell.length_c   1.000
_cell.angle_alpha   90.00
_cell.angle_beta   90.00
_cell.angle_gamma   90.00
#
_symmetry.space_group_name_H-M   'P 1'
#
loop_
_entity.id
_entity.type
_entity.pdbx_description
1 polymer ?
#
loop_
_entity_poly.entity_id
_entity_poly.type
_entity_poly.pdbx_seq_one_letter_code
_entity_poly.pdbx_strand_id
1 'polypeptide(L)'
;MKIMKTLLASLLIISLMGCGIAQSVSETAVEITDSVFKWNVRTLHLDLKARAELNTDDDGRSSPVVIRIYQLKDADNFNAASYQELVDNDSEILQESLIESKEVVLKPDTSISIDTPFDKKADAVGVIALFKEPNLKDNSWRLVLERGDLYITEPREIIASQYSIKLVEEK
;
A
#
# COMPACT_ATOMS: atom_id res chain seq x y z
N MET A 1 -45.29 77.77 -31.44
CA MET A 1 -44.73 76.77 -32.37
C MET A 1 -44.68 75.44 -31.62
N LYS A 2 -45.63 74.53 -31.96
CA LYS A 2 -45.97 73.14 -31.47
C LYS A 2 -45.17 72.58 -30.26
N ILE A 3 -45.69 72.25 -29.06
CA ILE A 3 -46.90 71.55 -28.52
C ILE A 3 -47.05 70.08 -28.94
N MET A 4 -47.05 69.15 -27.94
CA MET A 4 -47.95 67.97 -27.68
C MET A 4 -47.13 66.80 -27.00
N LYS A 5 -47.28 66.36 -25.73
CA LYS A 5 -48.35 65.54 -25.04
C LYS A 5 -48.80 64.33 -25.89
N THR A 6 -48.93 63.04 -25.49
CA THR A 6 -49.20 62.34 -24.21
C THR A 6 -49.12 60.80 -24.46
N LEU A 7 -48.79 60.02 -23.42
CA LEU A 7 -49.26 58.65 -23.03
C LEU A 7 -49.63 57.58 -24.08
N LEU A 8 -48.99 56.40 -24.00
CA LEU A 8 -49.70 55.11 -23.88
C LEU A 8 -48.84 54.03 -23.19
N ALA A 9 -49.44 53.36 -22.22
CA ALA A 9 -48.88 52.28 -21.42
C ALA A 9 -48.90 50.94 -22.17
N SER A 10 -47.93 50.07 -21.88
CA SER A 10 -48.15 48.61 -21.91
C SER A 10 -47.36 47.97 -20.78
N LEU A 11 -48.12 47.62 -19.75
CA LEU A 11 -47.78 46.83 -18.59
C LEU A 11 -47.79 45.34 -18.98
N LEU A 12 -46.73 44.58 -18.73
CA LEU A 12 -46.89 43.16 -18.38
C LEU A 12 -45.85 42.75 -17.34
N ILE A 13 -46.40 42.52 -16.15
CA ILE A 13 -45.82 42.02 -14.92
C ILE A 13 -45.56 40.52 -15.06
N ILE A 14 -44.52 39.96 -14.43
CA ILE A 14 -44.59 38.82 -13.50
C ILE A 14 -43.24 38.71 -12.77
N SER A 15 -43.32 39.01 -11.48
CA SER A 15 -42.43 38.67 -10.38
C SER A 15 -42.10 37.18 -10.29
N LEU A 16 -40.93 36.82 -9.77
CA LEU A 16 -40.86 35.91 -8.60
C LEU A 16 -39.47 35.92 -7.97
N MET A 17 -39.46 36.18 -6.67
CA MET A 17 -38.36 35.88 -5.78
C MET A 17 -38.15 34.37 -5.71
N GLY A 18 -36.89 33.94 -5.75
CA GLY A 18 -36.45 32.63 -5.27
C GLY A 18 -35.29 32.83 -4.30
N CYS A 19 -35.58 32.83 -3.00
CA CYS A 19 -34.59 32.49 -1.96
C CYS A 19 -34.27 31.00 -2.08
N GLY A 20 -33.00 30.60 -1.94
CA GLY A 20 -32.72 29.18 -1.77
C GLY A 20 -31.26 28.79 -2.00
N ILE A 21 -30.48 28.88 -0.93
CA ILE A 21 -29.51 27.90 -0.42
C ILE A 21 -28.98 26.81 -1.37
N ALA A 22 -27.69 26.51 -1.15
CA ALA A 22 -26.98 25.26 -1.38
C ALA A 22 -26.02 25.26 -2.59
N GLN A 23 -24.75 24.90 -2.47
CA GLN A 23 -23.98 24.41 -1.33
C GLN A 23 -22.51 24.54 -1.69
N SER A 24 -21.69 24.79 -0.68
CA SER A 24 -20.31 24.32 -0.66
C SER A 24 -20.29 22.84 -1.04
N VAL A 25 -19.76 22.50 -2.21
CA VAL A 25 -19.40 21.12 -2.53
C VAL A 25 -18.09 21.14 -3.32
N SER A 26 -17.06 21.75 -2.75
CA SER A 26 -15.69 21.49 -3.19
C SER A 26 -15.02 20.34 -2.42
N GLU A 27 -15.74 19.67 -1.51
CA GLU A 27 -15.20 18.52 -0.76
C GLU A 27 -15.67 17.15 -1.28
N THR A 28 -16.78 17.06 -2.04
CA THR A 28 -17.29 15.75 -2.52
C THR A 28 -16.74 15.31 -3.88
N ALA A 29 -16.04 16.20 -4.62
CA ALA A 29 -15.47 15.84 -5.92
C ALA A 29 -14.17 15.02 -5.84
N VAL A 30 -13.46 15.07 -4.70
CA VAL A 30 -12.22 14.31 -4.50
C VAL A 30 -12.50 12.86 -4.07
N GLU A 31 -13.68 12.56 -3.52
CA GLU A 31 -13.99 11.19 -3.06
C GLU A 31 -14.43 10.23 -4.18
N ILE A 32 -14.87 10.71 -5.34
CA ILE A 32 -15.43 9.86 -6.40
C ILE A 32 -14.34 9.32 -7.35
N THR A 33 -13.16 9.93 -7.41
CA THR A 33 -12.08 9.45 -8.29
C THR A 33 -11.19 8.38 -7.64
N ASP A 34 -11.06 8.35 -6.31
CA ASP A 34 -10.21 7.37 -5.61
C ASP A 34 -10.96 6.09 -5.19
N SER A 35 -12.29 6.16 -5.09
CA SER A 35 -13.14 5.05 -4.58
C SER A 35 -13.24 3.86 -5.54
N VAL A 36 -13.11 4.09 -6.84
CA VAL A 36 -13.38 3.08 -7.88
C VAL A 36 -12.21 2.10 -8.07
N PHE A 37 -10.99 2.47 -7.69
CA PHE A 37 -9.79 1.62 -7.82
C PHE A 37 -9.20 1.17 -6.47
N LYS A 38 -9.95 1.29 -5.36
CA LYS A 38 -9.62 0.57 -4.14
C LYS A 38 -10.04 -0.89 -4.34
N TRP A 39 -9.27 -1.63 -5.13
CA TRP A 39 -9.42 -3.07 -5.33
C TRP A 39 -9.65 -3.71 -3.94
N ASN A 40 -10.76 -4.42 -3.79
CA ASN A 40 -11.19 -4.95 -2.50
C ASN A 40 -10.39 -6.21 -2.18
N VAL A 41 -9.07 -6.04 -2.05
CA VAL A 41 -8.14 -7.06 -1.56
C VAL A 41 -8.49 -7.26 -0.08
N ARG A 42 -9.11 -8.40 0.19
CA ARG A 42 -9.53 -8.83 1.55
C ARG A 42 -8.62 -9.89 2.13
N THR A 43 -7.79 -10.48 1.29
CA THR A 43 -6.84 -11.53 1.64
C THR A 43 -5.50 -11.16 1.04
N LEU A 44 -4.45 -11.25 1.84
CA LEU A 44 -3.08 -11.15 1.41
C LEU A 44 -2.64 -12.54 0.95
N HIS A 45 -2.35 -12.65 -0.35
CA HIS A 45 -1.82 -13.85 -0.99
C HIS A 45 -0.35 -13.63 -1.33
N LEU A 46 0.56 -14.32 -0.63
CA LEU A 46 2.00 -14.29 -0.94
C LEU A 46 2.54 -15.72 -1.06
N ASP A 47 3.40 -15.93 -2.06
CA ASP A 47 4.18 -17.15 -2.19
C ASP A 47 5.66 -16.84 -1.97
N LEU A 48 6.23 -17.38 -0.90
CA LEU A 48 7.64 -17.23 -0.58
C LEU A 48 8.40 -18.46 -1.09
N LYS A 49 9.46 -18.24 -1.86
CA LYS A 49 10.27 -19.32 -2.42
C LYS A 49 11.74 -19.13 -2.13
N ALA A 50 12.38 -20.13 -1.53
CA ALA A 50 13.82 -20.12 -1.31
C ALA A 50 14.56 -20.91 -2.39
N ARG A 51 15.68 -20.37 -2.83
CA ARG A 51 16.68 -21.12 -3.60
C ARG A 51 17.60 -21.92 -2.66
N ALA A 52 18.36 -22.84 -3.23
CA ALA A 52 19.30 -23.71 -2.52
C ALA A 52 20.38 -22.89 -1.79
N GLU A 53 20.84 -21.80 -2.41
CA GLU A 53 21.86 -20.88 -1.91
C GLU A 53 21.33 -19.83 -0.93
N LEU A 54 20.19 -20.07 -0.27
CA LEU A 54 19.65 -19.14 0.72
C LEU A 54 20.61 -18.97 1.91
N ASN A 55 20.95 -17.71 2.22
CA ASN A 55 21.70 -17.30 3.40
C ASN A 55 22.96 -18.15 3.61
N THR A 56 23.69 -18.36 2.52
CA THR A 56 24.88 -19.21 2.42
C THR A 56 26.12 -18.45 2.85
N ASP A 57 26.82 -18.94 3.86
CA ASP A 57 28.07 -18.36 4.36
C ASP A 57 29.29 -18.66 3.46
N ASP A 58 30.45 -18.10 3.79
CA ASP A 58 31.71 -18.26 3.04
C ASP A 58 32.18 -19.72 2.89
N ASP A 59 31.70 -20.63 3.75
CA ASP A 59 31.97 -22.08 3.64
C ASP A 59 31.00 -22.80 2.67
N GLY A 60 30.06 -22.08 2.07
CA GLY A 60 29.02 -22.64 1.21
C GLY A 60 27.85 -23.28 1.97
N ARG A 61 27.67 -23.00 3.27
CA ARG A 61 26.60 -23.61 4.08
C ARG A 61 25.34 -22.74 4.07
N SER A 62 24.33 -23.17 3.30
CA SER A 62 23.01 -22.55 3.28
C SER A 62 22.27 -22.66 4.61
N SER A 63 21.49 -21.64 4.96
CA SER A 63 20.76 -21.62 6.23
C SER A 63 19.37 -20.99 6.12
N PRO A 64 18.45 -21.30 7.05
CA PRO A 64 17.12 -20.70 7.06
C PRO A 64 17.19 -19.19 7.30
N VAL A 65 16.12 -18.49 6.91
CA VAL A 65 15.93 -17.06 7.13
C VAL A 65 14.55 -16.84 7.75
N VAL A 66 14.50 -15.93 8.72
CA VAL A 66 13.24 -15.42 9.25
C VAL A 66 12.72 -14.35 8.30
N ILE A 67 11.49 -14.51 7.82
CA ILE A 67 10.77 -13.50 7.04
C ILE A 67 9.69 -12.90 7.93
N ARG A 68 9.71 -11.58 8.10
CA ARG A 68 8.62 -10.84 8.74
C ARG A 68 7.82 -10.08 7.71
N ILE A 69 6.51 -10.20 7.81
CA ILE A 69 5.51 -9.60 6.93
C ILE A 69 4.66 -8.69 7.79
N TYR A 70 4.55 -7.43 7.39
CA TYR A 70 3.81 -6.40 8.11
C TYR A 70 2.69 -5.88 7.23
N GLN A 71 1.47 -5.80 7.75
CA GLN A 71 0.42 -4.98 7.18
C GLN A 71 0.54 -3.59 7.78
N LEU A 72 0.63 -2.57 6.93
CA LEU A 72 0.95 -1.20 7.33
C LEU A 72 -0.13 -0.23 6.84
N LYS A 73 -0.48 0.76 7.67
CA LYS A 73 -1.30 1.91 7.25
C LYS A 73 -0.60 2.74 6.17
N ASP A 74 0.71 2.89 6.30
CA ASP A 74 1.61 3.57 5.36
C ASP A 74 3.02 2.96 5.48
N ALA A 75 3.86 3.15 4.47
CA ALA A 75 5.20 2.56 4.43
C ALA A 75 6.31 3.51 4.88
N ASP A 76 6.00 4.70 5.39
CA ASP A 76 6.99 5.77 5.57
C ASP A 76 8.04 5.40 6.62
N ASN A 77 7.59 5.02 7.82
CA ASN A 77 8.49 4.56 8.90
C ASN A 77 9.27 3.30 8.49
N PHE A 78 8.61 2.37 7.79
CA PHE A 78 9.25 1.15 7.30
C PHE A 78 10.39 1.46 6.32
N ASN A 79 10.17 2.40 5.40
CA ASN A 79 11.15 2.81 4.39
C ASN A 79 12.31 3.61 4.98
N ALA A 80 12.03 4.45 5.99
CA ALA A 80 13.04 5.23 6.69
C ALA A 80 13.93 4.39 7.62
N ALA A 81 13.39 3.30 8.16
CA ALA A 81 14.09 2.45 9.12
C ALA A 81 15.30 1.74 8.51
N SER A 82 16.35 1.61 9.33
CA SER A 82 17.50 0.77 9.05
C SER A 82 17.18 -0.72 9.26
N TYR A 83 18.05 -1.58 8.76
CA TYR A 83 17.96 -3.03 8.97
C TYR A 83 17.90 -3.38 10.46
N GLN A 84 18.83 -2.84 11.26
CA GLN A 84 18.93 -3.18 12.69
C GLN A 84 17.69 -2.73 13.47
N GLU A 85 17.15 -1.56 13.14
CA GLU A 85 15.92 -1.04 13.74
C GLU A 85 14.72 -1.98 13.51
N LEU A 86 14.54 -2.49 12.30
CA LEU A 86 13.46 -3.44 12.01
C LEU A 86 13.74 -4.86 12.55
N VAL A 87 15.00 -5.25 12.74
CA VAL A 87 15.33 -6.55 13.36
C VAL A 87 15.02 -6.54 14.85
N ASP A 88 15.48 -5.51 15.56
CA ASP A 88 15.48 -5.46 17.02
C ASP A 88 14.22 -4.80 17.60
N ASN A 89 13.68 -3.79 16.92
CA ASN A 89 12.71 -2.85 17.49
C ASN A 89 11.54 -2.54 16.54
N ASP A 90 11.16 -3.45 15.65
CA ASP A 90 10.12 -3.20 14.63
C ASP A 90 8.83 -2.58 15.18
N SER A 91 8.30 -3.07 16.30
CA SER A 91 7.08 -2.52 16.89
C SER A 91 7.22 -1.06 17.33
N GLU A 92 8.39 -0.65 17.84
CA GLU A 92 8.66 0.74 18.26
C GLU A 92 8.98 1.65 17.07
N ILE A 93 9.49 1.09 15.99
CA ILE A 93 9.82 1.82 14.76
C ILE A 93 8.58 2.05 13.90
N LEU A 94 7.72 1.04 13.77
CA LEU A 94 6.52 1.10 12.95
C LEU A 94 5.36 1.79 13.69
N GLN A 95 5.28 1.65 15.02
CA GLN A 95 4.32 2.38 15.87
C GLN A 95 2.88 2.29 15.35
N GLU A 96 2.26 3.45 15.09
CA GLU A 96 0.90 3.57 14.63
C GLU A 96 0.71 3.08 13.19
N SER A 97 1.77 2.94 12.38
CA SER A 97 1.65 2.41 11.03
C SER A 97 1.45 0.89 11.03
N LEU A 98 1.92 0.18 12.05
CA LEU A 98 1.74 -1.28 12.15
C LEU A 98 0.29 -1.64 12.46
N ILE A 99 -0.30 -2.49 11.63
CA ILE A 99 -1.63 -3.07 11.84
C ILE A 99 -1.50 -4.50 12.34
N GLU A 100 -0.72 -5.31 11.62
CA GLU A 100 -0.53 -6.73 11.92
C GLU A 100 0.87 -7.15 11.46
N SER A 101 1.48 -8.10 12.18
CA SER A 101 2.73 -8.74 11.78
C SER A 101 2.58 -10.26 11.75
N LYS A 102 3.31 -10.89 10.83
CA LYS A 102 3.43 -12.34 10.72
C LYS A 102 4.89 -12.70 10.50
N GLU A 103 5.35 -13.71 11.21
CA GLU A 103 6.71 -14.23 11.09
C GLU A 103 6.70 -15.67 10.59
N VAL A 104 7.59 -16.00 9.65
CA VAL A 104 7.80 -17.37 9.16
C VAL A 104 9.29 -17.67 8.99
N VAL A 105 9.65 -18.95 9.15
CA VAL A 105 11.02 -19.42 8.88
C VAL A 105 11.05 -20.09 7.51
N LEU A 106 11.71 -19.45 6.55
CA LEU A 106 11.91 -19.97 5.20
C LEU A 106 13.23 -20.76 5.14
N LYS A 107 13.17 -22.01 4.72
CA LYS A 107 14.34 -22.91 4.62
C LYS A 107 14.85 -22.98 3.18
N PRO A 108 16.14 -23.28 2.94
CA PRO A 108 16.65 -23.54 1.58
C PRO A 108 15.81 -24.60 0.85
N ASP A 109 15.61 -24.42 -0.45
CA ASP A 109 14.81 -25.30 -1.34
C ASP A 109 13.36 -25.57 -0.89
N THR A 110 12.76 -24.62 -0.18
CA THR A 110 11.34 -24.71 0.22
C THR A 110 10.49 -23.58 -0.33
N SER A 111 9.17 -23.74 -0.19
CA SER A 111 8.21 -22.69 -0.48
C SER A 111 7.13 -22.65 0.60
N ILE A 112 6.62 -21.46 0.89
CA ILE A 112 5.59 -21.20 1.89
C ILE A 112 4.56 -20.27 1.29
N SER A 113 3.30 -20.71 1.24
CA SER A 113 2.16 -19.86 0.87
C SER A 113 1.57 -19.20 2.11
N ILE A 114 1.24 -17.92 1.97
CA ILE A 114 0.66 -17.08 3.01
C ILE A 114 -0.69 -16.59 2.50
N ASP A 115 -1.74 -17.04 3.18
CA ASP A 115 -3.11 -16.57 2.99
C ASP A 115 -3.62 -16.05 4.34
N THR A 116 -3.71 -14.73 4.48
CA THR A 116 -4.21 -14.10 5.70
C THR A 116 -5.19 -12.98 5.38
N PRO A 117 -6.16 -12.68 6.26
CA PRO A 117 -7.00 -11.49 6.08
C PRO A 117 -6.13 -10.24 5.88
N PHE A 118 -6.46 -9.42 4.89
CA PHE A 118 -5.83 -8.13 4.65
C PHE A 118 -6.73 -7.02 5.19
N ASP A 119 -6.25 -6.30 6.21
CA ASP A 119 -7.05 -5.27 6.87
C ASP A 119 -7.37 -4.13 5.90
N LYS A 120 -8.60 -3.65 5.91
CA LYS A 120 -9.07 -2.55 5.05
C LYS A 120 -8.34 -1.21 5.28
N LYS A 121 -7.68 -1.06 6.43
CA LYS A 121 -6.86 0.10 6.81
C LYS A 121 -5.42 -0.03 6.36
N ALA A 122 -4.98 -1.21 5.91
CA ALA A 122 -3.62 -1.41 5.40
C ALA A 122 -3.54 -0.88 3.97
N ASP A 123 -2.63 0.05 3.70
CA ASP A 123 -2.36 0.53 2.34
C ASP A 123 -1.02 -0.01 1.80
N ALA A 124 -0.21 -0.68 2.64
CA ALA A 124 1.01 -1.35 2.22
C ALA A 124 1.27 -2.67 2.97
N VAL A 125 2.09 -3.52 2.36
CA VAL A 125 2.70 -4.70 2.96
C VAL A 125 4.21 -4.53 2.96
N GLY A 126 4.82 -4.47 4.14
CA GLY A 126 6.27 -4.50 4.30
C GLY A 126 6.75 -5.94 4.48
N VAL A 127 7.79 -6.34 3.76
CA VAL A 127 8.42 -7.66 3.93
C VAL A 127 9.90 -7.46 4.19
N ILE A 128 10.42 -8.08 5.24
CA ILE A 128 11.86 -8.11 5.52
C ILE A 128 12.35 -9.54 5.66
N ALA A 129 13.59 -9.76 5.23
CA ALA A 129 14.32 -11.00 5.41
C ALA A 129 15.52 -10.76 6.32
N LEU A 130 15.54 -11.46 7.45
CA LEU A 130 16.59 -11.33 8.46
C LEU A 130 17.81 -12.17 8.05
N PHE A 131 18.54 -11.68 7.04
CA PHE A 131 19.77 -12.30 6.56
C PHE A 131 20.93 -12.14 7.55
N LYS A 132 21.89 -13.06 7.50
CA LYS A 132 23.14 -12.92 8.28
C LYS A 132 23.97 -11.74 7.79
N GLU A 133 24.05 -11.58 6.47
CA GLU A 133 24.88 -10.57 5.81
C GLU A 133 24.07 -9.81 4.75
N PRO A 134 23.09 -8.97 5.17
CA PRO A 134 22.26 -8.25 4.22
C PRO A 134 23.09 -7.25 3.41
N ASN A 135 22.83 -7.15 2.10
CA ASN A 135 23.39 -6.08 1.29
C ASN A 135 22.62 -4.77 1.54
N LEU A 136 23.15 -3.96 2.47
CA LEU A 136 22.54 -2.70 2.87
C LEU A 136 22.62 -1.61 1.78
N LYS A 137 23.58 -1.71 0.84
CA LYS A 137 23.74 -0.73 -0.24
C LYS A 137 22.64 -0.88 -1.28
N ASP A 138 22.33 -2.12 -1.65
CA ASP A 138 21.32 -2.44 -2.65
C ASP A 138 19.91 -2.56 -2.03
N ASN A 139 19.82 -2.47 -0.69
CA ASN A 139 18.57 -2.55 0.06
C ASN A 139 17.74 -3.81 -0.27
N SER A 140 18.41 -4.91 -0.60
CA SER A 140 17.79 -6.14 -1.15
C SER A 140 17.19 -7.06 -0.08
N TRP A 141 17.21 -6.64 1.18
CA TRP A 141 16.71 -7.41 2.32
C TRP A 141 15.25 -7.09 2.65
N ARG A 142 14.66 -6.06 2.02
CA ARG A 142 13.26 -5.66 2.20
C ARG A 142 12.54 -5.43 0.89
N LEU A 143 11.21 -5.53 0.94
CA LEU A 143 10.27 -5.17 -0.12
C LEU A 143 9.09 -4.41 0.48
N VAL A 144 8.48 -3.55 -0.32
CA VAL A 144 7.18 -2.94 -0.04
C VAL A 144 6.27 -3.23 -1.22
N LEU A 145 5.05 -3.68 -0.92
CA LEU A 145 3.97 -3.84 -1.88
C LEU A 145 2.86 -2.90 -1.47
N GLU A 146 2.50 -1.94 -2.31
CA GLU A 146 1.32 -1.12 -2.06
C GLU A 146 0.05 -1.96 -2.24
N ARG A 147 -1.07 -1.54 -1.67
CA ARG A 147 -2.36 -2.22 -1.86
C ARG A 147 -2.70 -2.42 -3.34
N GLY A 148 -2.32 -1.47 -4.19
CA GLY A 148 -2.52 -1.55 -5.65
C GLY A 148 -1.68 -2.62 -6.34
N ASP A 149 -0.58 -3.05 -5.73
CA ASP A 149 0.30 -4.11 -6.24
C ASP A 149 -0.24 -5.52 -5.90
N LEU A 150 -1.26 -5.63 -5.03
CA LEU A 150 -1.79 -6.91 -4.58
C LEU A 150 -2.90 -7.41 -5.51
N TYR A 151 -2.90 -8.72 -5.75
CA TYR A 151 -3.97 -9.36 -6.51
C TYR A 151 -5.06 -9.92 -5.61
N ILE A 152 -6.28 -9.99 -6.15
CA ILE A 152 -7.46 -10.44 -5.41
C ILE A 152 -7.44 -11.97 -5.23
N THR A 153 -6.91 -12.71 -6.20
CA THR A 153 -7.00 -14.18 -6.25
C THR A 153 -5.64 -14.86 -6.35
N GLU A 154 -4.66 -14.23 -6.98
CA GLU A 154 -3.35 -14.81 -7.21
C GLU A 154 -2.32 -14.33 -6.16
N PRO A 155 -1.35 -15.17 -5.79
CA PRO A 155 -0.28 -14.76 -4.90
C PRO A 155 0.75 -13.87 -5.61
N ARG A 156 1.33 -12.93 -4.87
CA ARG A 156 2.60 -12.31 -5.29
C ARG A 156 3.75 -13.24 -4.92
N GLU A 157 4.56 -13.64 -5.90
CA GLU A 157 5.73 -14.50 -5.66
C GLU A 157 6.95 -13.64 -5.24
N ILE A 158 7.56 -14.01 -4.12
CA ILE A 158 8.81 -13.45 -3.61
C ILE A 158 9.86 -14.56 -3.54
N ILE A 159 10.96 -14.37 -4.26
CA ILE A 159 12.09 -15.30 -4.27
C ILE A 159 13.17 -14.79 -3.31
N ALA A 160 13.55 -15.63 -2.36
CA ALA A 160 14.71 -15.46 -1.49
C ALA A 160 15.89 -16.29 -2.03
N SER A 161 17.03 -15.65 -2.26
CA SER A 161 18.27 -16.28 -2.75
C SER A 161 19.46 -15.50 -2.22
N GLN A 162 20.52 -16.23 -1.83
CA GLN A 162 21.71 -15.65 -1.19
C GLN A 162 21.26 -14.77 -0.01
N TYR A 163 21.58 -13.47 -0.07
CA TYR A 163 21.21 -12.47 0.94
C TYR A 163 20.19 -11.45 0.41
N SER A 164 19.31 -11.88 -0.50
CA SER A 164 18.31 -11.01 -1.11
C SER A 164 16.93 -11.64 -1.20
N ILE A 165 15.90 -10.80 -1.12
CA ILE A 165 14.55 -11.11 -1.55
C ILE A 165 14.19 -10.26 -2.78
N LYS A 166 13.47 -10.84 -3.72
CA LYS A 166 13.01 -10.15 -4.93
C LYS A 166 11.58 -10.53 -5.25
N LEU A 167 10.79 -9.53 -5.60
CA LEU A 167 9.47 -9.71 -6.19
C LEU A 167 9.65 -10.22 -7.62
N VAL A 168 8.91 -11.26 -7.99
CA VAL A 168 8.90 -11.73 -9.38
C VAL A 168 8.09 -10.75 -10.22
N GLU A 169 8.73 -10.13 -11.20
CA GLU A 169 8.06 -9.33 -12.22
C GLU A 169 7.25 -10.26 -13.14
N GLU A 170 6.02 -9.87 -13.45
CA GLU A 170 5.19 -10.62 -14.40
C GLU A 170 5.64 -10.39 -15.84
N LYS A 171 5.35 -11.37 -16.70
CA LYS A 171 5.65 -11.36 -18.15
C LYS A 171 4.48 -10.86 -18.98
#